data_AF-A0A2W7IET5-F1
#
_entry.id   AF-A0A2W7IET5-F1
#
_cell.length_a   1.000
_cell.length_b   1.000
_cell.length_c   1.000
_cell.angle_alpha   90.00
_cell.angle_beta   90.00
_cell.angle_gamma   90.00
#
_symmetry.space_group_name_H-M   'P 1'
#
loop_
_entity.id
_entity.type
_entity.pdbx_description
1 polymer ?
#
loop_
_entity_poly.entity_id
_entity_poly.type
_entity_poly.pdbx_seq_one_letter_code
_entity_poly.pdbx_strand_id
1 'polypeptide(L)'
;MGEAMPIGEDDLQAWIDGRLAPSRMQEVEAWMAANPEAAGRYRAMAAELASLRDALRSRHDAPVPARLRIANLQAGRRRARSRQWRQVAAVCAWLALGSGFGWVGHGLWPMPLPGAAPVSGPTRPMVAEAIAAHHVFAADLGRPVEVASRQEDQLLRWLSNRLARPVSAPDLTGQGYRLMGGRLLPGAGGTPAAQLMYQDDAGARLTVYLRADRAAGGETAFRFTDDAAQGIAGFWWVEQGFGYAVLGQGISRPSLLGVAAAVQRQLLTLPSAPAGAPGQSL
;
A
#
# COMPACT_ATOMS: atom_id res chain seq x y z
N MET A 1 -48.25 -45.42 -9.63
CA MET A 1 -48.46 -44.89 -8.27
C MET A 1 -47.12 -44.36 -7.81
N GLY A 2 -46.91 -43.05 -7.89
CA GLY A 2 -45.67 -42.42 -7.41
C GLY A 2 -45.74 -42.31 -5.89
N GLU A 3 -44.75 -42.85 -5.20
CA GLU A 3 -44.58 -42.74 -3.75
C GLU A 3 -44.59 -41.25 -3.36
N ALA A 4 -45.52 -40.84 -2.50
CA ALA A 4 -45.61 -39.46 -2.05
C ALA A 4 -44.33 -39.13 -1.27
N MET A 5 -43.50 -38.25 -1.86
CA MET A 5 -42.22 -37.88 -1.27
C MET A 5 -42.48 -37.21 0.09
N PRO A 6 -41.77 -37.61 1.16
CA PRO A 6 -41.99 -37.06 2.49
C PRO A 6 -41.84 -35.53 2.48
N ILE A 7 -42.59 -34.85 3.34
CA ILE A 7 -42.50 -33.39 3.49
C ILE A 7 -41.12 -33.05 4.05
N GLY A 8 -40.35 -32.31 3.25
CA GLY A 8 -39.01 -31.87 3.62
C GLY A 8 -38.99 -30.42 4.08
N GLU A 9 -37.83 -29.97 4.55
CA GLU A 9 -37.58 -28.57 4.88
C GLU A 9 -37.86 -27.64 3.69
N ASP A 10 -37.51 -28.07 2.48
CA ASP A 10 -37.72 -27.29 1.25
C ASP A 10 -39.21 -26.97 0.99
N ASP A 11 -40.11 -27.90 1.28
CA ASP A 11 -41.57 -27.66 1.15
C ASP A 11 -42.06 -26.64 2.19
N LEU A 12 -41.51 -26.70 3.41
CA LEU A 12 -41.87 -25.78 4.50
C LEU A 12 -41.33 -24.37 4.23
N GLN A 13 -40.12 -24.25 3.68
CA GLN A 13 -39.56 -22.98 3.24
C GLN A 13 -40.31 -22.43 2.03
N ALA A 14 -40.68 -23.27 1.05
CA ALA A 14 -41.51 -22.87 -0.08
C ALA A 14 -42.90 -22.41 0.36
N TRP A 15 -43.47 -23.00 1.42
CA TRP A 15 -44.71 -22.55 2.05
C TRP A 15 -44.55 -21.16 2.64
N ILE A 16 -43.48 -20.90 3.41
CA ILE A 16 -43.17 -19.58 3.98
C ILE A 16 -43.02 -18.50 2.89
N ASP A 17 -42.40 -18.87 1.77
CA ASP A 17 -42.18 -17.97 0.64
C ASP A 17 -43.40 -17.80 -0.28
N GLY A 18 -44.49 -18.54 -0.05
CA GLY A 18 -45.67 -18.53 -0.91
C GLY A 18 -45.40 -19.10 -2.31
N ARG A 19 -44.38 -19.95 -2.45
CA ARG A 19 -43.97 -20.59 -3.71
C ARG A 19 -44.28 -22.09 -3.75
N LEU A 20 -45.00 -22.61 -2.76
CA LEU A 20 -45.41 -24.02 -2.74
C LEU A 20 -46.41 -24.31 -3.86
N ALA A 21 -46.23 -25.43 -4.55
CA ALA A 21 -47.17 -25.87 -5.58
C ALA A 21 -48.55 -26.21 -4.95
N PRO A 22 -49.67 -25.89 -5.61
CA PRO A 22 -51.01 -26.15 -5.07
C PRO A 22 -51.27 -27.62 -4.70
N SER A 23 -50.65 -28.56 -5.43
CA SER A 23 -50.76 -29.99 -5.15
C SER A 23 -50.13 -30.42 -3.83
N ARG A 24 -49.07 -29.72 -3.37
CA ARG A 24 -48.35 -30.01 -2.12
C ARG A 24 -48.95 -29.29 -0.91
N MET A 25 -49.82 -28.31 -1.13
CA MET A 25 -50.44 -27.50 -0.07
C MET A 25 -51.17 -28.36 0.95
N GLN A 26 -52.02 -29.30 0.50
CA GLN A 26 -52.79 -30.18 1.37
C GLN A 26 -51.89 -31.13 2.19
N GLU A 27 -50.78 -31.58 1.60
CA GLU A 27 -49.84 -32.48 2.27
C GLU A 27 -49.05 -31.73 3.36
N VAL A 28 -48.63 -30.49 3.10
CA VAL A 28 -47.99 -29.63 4.11
C VAL A 28 -48.97 -29.25 5.23
N GLU A 29 -50.24 -28.95 4.90
CA GLU A 29 -51.26 -28.66 5.91
C GLU A 29 -51.56 -29.87 6.80
N ALA A 30 -51.67 -31.07 6.22
CA ALA A 30 -51.83 -32.31 6.98
C ALA A 30 -50.61 -32.58 7.88
N TRP A 31 -49.40 -32.35 7.37
CA TRP A 31 -48.17 -32.47 8.17
C TRP A 31 -48.11 -31.46 9.31
N MET A 32 -48.51 -30.21 9.08
CA MET A 32 -48.58 -29.18 10.12
C MET A 32 -49.65 -29.48 11.18
N ALA A 33 -50.77 -30.10 10.79
CA ALA A 33 -51.80 -30.55 11.74
C ALA A 33 -51.28 -31.70 12.64
N ALA A 34 -50.48 -32.60 12.07
CA ALA A 34 -49.85 -33.69 12.82
C ALA A 34 -48.67 -33.23 13.70
N ASN A 35 -48.06 -32.07 13.40
CA ASN A 35 -46.86 -31.54 14.09
C ASN A 35 -47.08 -30.09 14.58
N PRO A 36 -47.94 -29.87 15.60
CA PRO A 36 -48.36 -28.53 16.01
C PRO A 36 -47.22 -27.64 16.54
N GLU A 37 -46.25 -28.22 17.25
CA GLU A 37 -45.09 -27.48 17.76
C GLU A 37 -44.19 -26.98 16.62
N ALA A 38 -43.87 -27.86 15.67
CA ALA A 38 -43.10 -27.50 14.49
C ALA A 38 -43.83 -26.46 13.63
N ALA A 39 -45.13 -26.66 13.39
CA ALA A 39 -45.97 -25.72 12.66
C ALA A 39 -46.00 -24.33 13.32
N GLY A 40 -46.00 -24.26 14.65
CA GLY A 40 -45.88 -23.00 15.38
C GLY A 40 -44.62 -22.21 15.03
N ARG A 41 -43.46 -22.90 14.95
CA ARG A 41 -42.18 -22.27 14.58
C ARG A 41 -42.19 -21.71 13.16
N TYR A 42 -42.65 -22.49 12.17
CA TYR A 42 -42.69 -22.02 10.77
C TYR A 42 -43.72 -20.90 10.56
N ARG A 43 -44.85 -20.92 11.27
CA ARG A 43 -45.81 -19.80 11.25
C ARG A 43 -45.22 -18.53 11.85
N ALA A 44 -44.46 -18.63 12.95
CA ALA A 44 -43.76 -17.49 13.52
C ALA A 44 -42.73 -16.91 12.54
N MET A 45 -41.95 -17.77 11.87
CA MET A 45 -41.00 -17.37 10.84
C MET A 45 -41.68 -16.68 9.65
N ALA A 46 -42.82 -17.23 9.18
CA ALA A 46 -43.61 -16.62 8.12
C ALA A 46 -44.14 -15.23 8.52
N ALA A 47 -44.59 -15.06 9.76
CA ALA A 47 -45.04 -13.78 10.29
C ALA A 47 -43.89 -12.76 10.39
N GLU A 48 -42.71 -13.18 10.82
CA GLU A 48 -41.51 -12.34 10.88
C GLU A 48 -41.10 -11.86 9.49
N LEU A 49 -41.01 -12.77 8.51
CA LEU A 49 -40.72 -12.43 7.13
C LEU A 49 -41.78 -11.51 6.50
N ALA A 50 -43.06 -11.69 6.84
CA ALA A 50 -44.12 -10.78 6.41
C ALA A 50 -43.91 -9.36 6.96
N SER A 51 -43.53 -9.23 8.23
CA SER A 51 -43.24 -7.93 8.85
C SER A 51 -42.02 -7.24 8.22
N LEU A 52 -40.96 -7.99 7.90
CA LEU A 52 -39.78 -7.48 7.20
C LEU A 52 -40.12 -7.03 5.79
N ARG A 53 -40.92 -7.82 5.05
CA ARG A 53 -41.38 -7.46 3.70
C ARG A 53 -42.19 -6.17 3.72
N ASP A 54 -43.05 -5.98 4.72
CA ASP A 54 -43.85 -4.77 4.85
C ASP A 54 -42.99 -3.54 5.23
N ALA A 55 -42.10 -3.69 6.21
CA ALA A 55 -41.16 -2.63 6.60
C ALA A 55 -40.26 -2.16 5.44
N LEU A 56 -39.87 -3.08 4.55
CA LEU A 56 -39.02 -2.80 3.40
C LEU A 56 -39.79 -2.50 2.11
N ARG A 57 -41.12 -2.52 2.11
CA ARG A 57 -41.96 -2.29 0.92
C ARG A 57 -41.65 -0.95 0.24
N SER A 58 -41.52 0.11 1.05
CA SER A 58 -41.14 1.45 0.55
C SER A 58 -39.80 1.50 -0.19
N ARG A 59 -38.84 0.64 0.18
CA ARG A 59 -37.53 0.53 -0.47
C ARG A 59 -37.59 -0.37 -1.70
N HIS A 60 -38.39 -1.44 -1.64
CA HIS A 60 -38.61 -2.35 -2.76
C HIS A 60 -39.29 -1.64 -3.94
N ASP A 61 -40.30 -0.81 -3.66
CA ASP A 61 -41.08 -0.11 -4.69
C ASP A 61 -40.37 1.15 -5.21
N ALA A 62 -39.26 1.55 -4.57
CA ALA A 62 -38.45 2.65 -5.05
C ALA A 62 -37.82 2.32 -6.41
N PRO A 63 -37.81 3.26 -7.36
CA PRO A 63 -37.23 3.02 -8.67
C PRO A 63 -35.74 2.71 -8.54
N VAL A 64 -35.28 1.68 -9.28
CA VAL A 64 -33.87 1.30 -9.29
C VAL A 64 -33.02 2.50 -9.71
N PRO A 65 -32.06 2.95 -8.86
CA PRO A 65 -31.21 4.10 -9.17
C PRO A 65 -30.55 3.98 -10.53
N ALA A 66 -30.46 5.08 -11.28
CA ALA A 66 -29.90 5.08 -12.63
C ALA A 66 -28.50 4.43 -12.70
N ARG A 67 -27.66 4.61 -11.68
CA ARG A 67 -26.33 3.99 -11.57
C ARG A 67 -26.33 2.45 -11.52
N LEU A 68 -27.41 1.86 -11.03
CA LEU A 68 -27.59 0.40 -10.92
C LEU A 68 -28.34 -0.19 -12.12
N ARG A 69 -28.78 0.62 -13.09
CA ARG A 69 -29.34 0.11 -14.33
C ARG A 69 -28.26 -0.67 -15.08
N ILE A 70 -28.61 -1.87 -15.52
CA ILE A 70 -27.69 -2.81 -16.20
C ILE A 70 -26.97 -2.12 -17.37
N ALA A 71 -27.69 -1.30 -18.14
CA ALA A 71 -27.12 -0.52 -19.25
C ALA A 71 -25.97 0.40 -18.80
N ASN A 72 -26.11 1.09 -17.67
CA ASN A 72 -25.10 2.01 -17.15
C ASN A 72 -23.91 1.26 -16.55
N LEU A 73 -24.14 0.11 -15.91
CA LEU A 73 -23.06 -0.77 -15.44
C LEU A 73 -22.25 -1.32 -16.62
N GLN A 74 -22.92 -1.74 -17.69
CA GLN A 74 -22.26 -2.20 -18.92
C GLN A 74 -21.49 -1.07 -19.61
N ALA A 75 -22.08 0.13 -19.72
CA ALA A 75 -21.42 1.30 -20.29
C ALA A 75 -20.17 1.71 -19.49
N GLY A 76 -20.25 1.69 -18.15
CA GLY A 76 -19.12 1.96 -17.26
C GLY A 76 -17.97 0.96 -17.47
N ARG A 77 -18.29 -0.34 -17.55
CA ARG A 77 -17.30 -1.40 -17.84
C ARG A 77 -16.63 -1.23 -19.20
N ARG A 78 -17.40 -0.89 -20.25
CA ARG A 78 -16.87 -0.62 -21.60
C ARG A 78 -15.93 0.59 -21.60
N ARG A 79 -16.29 1.68 -20.92
CA ARG A 79 -15.47 2.89 -20.80
C ARG A 79 -14.16 2.63 -20.06
N ALA A 80 -14.21 1.86 -18.97
CA ALA A 80 -13.02 1.46 -18.21
C ALA A 80 -12.07 0.63 -19.08
N ARG A 81 -12.61 -0.38 -19.79
CA ARG A 81 -11.82 -1.21 -20.72
C ARG A 81 -11.20 -0.37 -21.84
N SER A 82 -11.97 0.53 -22.46
CA SER A 82 -11.44 1.45 -23.48
C SER A 82 -10.33 2.37 -22.94
N ARG A 83 -10.44 2.85 -21.69
CA ARG A 83 -9.37 3.63 -21.05
C ARG A 83 -8.11 2.80 -20.83
N GLN A 84 -8.23 1.55 -20.39
CA GLN A 84 -7.10 0.63 -20.23
C GLN A 84 -6.40 0.37 -21.58
N TRP A 85 -7.16 0.08 -22.65
CA TRP A 85 -6.58 -0.12 -23.98
C TRP A 85 -5.87 1.15 -24.50
N ARG A 86 -6.43 2.34 -24.25
CA ARG A 86 -5.76 3.60 -24.60
C ARG A 86 -4.48 3.83 -23.81
N GLN A 87 -4.44 3.46 -22.53
CA GLN A 87 -3.23 3.55 -21.71
C GLN A 87 -2.15 2.58 -22.22
N VAL A 88 -2.52 1.35 -22.54
CA VAL A 88 -1.60 0.37 -23.15
C VAL A 88 -1.08 0.88 -24.49
N ALA A 89 -1.97 1.39 -25.35
CA ALA A 89 -1.58 1.96 -26.64
C ALA A 89 -0.63 3.17 -26.46
N ALA A 90 -0.87 4.02 -25.47
CA ALA A 90 0.02 5.14 -25.16
C ALA A 90 1.40 4.64 -24.70
N VAL A 91 1.47 3.64 -23.82
CA VAL A 91 2.75 3.04 -23.40
C VAL A 91 3.48 2.42 -24.58
N CYS A 92 2.79 1.68 -25.45
CA CYS A 92 3.38 1.12 -26.67
C CYS A 92 3.89 2.22 -27.62
N ALA A 93 3.13 3.31 -27.79
CA ALA A 93 3.55 4.44 -28.61
C ALA A 93 4.80 5.14 -28.02
N TRP A 94 4.85 5.34 -26.70
CA TRP A 94 6.02 5.88 -26.02
C TRP A 94 7.24 4.97 -26.14
N LEU A 95 7.06 3.65 -26.04
CA LEU A 95 8.13 2.68 -26.25
C LEU A 95 8.63 2.70 -27.70
N ALA A 96 7.75 2.81 -28.69
CA ALA A 96 8.11 2.91 -30.10
C ALA A 96 8.83 4.23 -30.43
N LEU A 97 8.39 5.35 -29.84
CA LEU A 97 9.07 6.64 -29.98
C LEU A 97 10.44 6.62 -29.28
N GLY A 98 10.53 6.02 -28.09
CA GLY A 98 11.77 5.86 -27.33
C GLY A 98 12.76 4.92 -28.02
N SER A 99 12.30 3.82 -28.63
CA SER A 99 13.16 2.93 -29.39
C SER A 99 13.63 3.55 -30.70
N GLY A 100 12.79 4.33 -31.38
CA GLY A 100 13.17 5.11 -32.56
C GLY A 100 14.25 6.16 -32.26
N PHE A 101 14.07 6.93 -31.19
CA PHE A 101 15.08 7.90 -30.73
C PHE A 101 16.35 7.21 -30.20
N GLY A 102 16.22 6.08 -29.52
CA GLY A 102 17.37 5.30 -29.02
C GLY A 102 18.23 4.71 -30.14
N TRP A 103 17.61 4.27 -31.23
CA TRP A 103 18.34 3.67 -32.36
C TRP A 103 19.05 4.74 -33.22
N VAL A 104 18.40 5.89 -33.48
CA VAL A 104 19.00 6.99 -34.24
C VAL A 104 20.03 7.76 -33.40
N GLY A 105 19.84 7.87 -32.09
CA GLY A 105 20.78 8.52 -31.16
C GLY A 105 22.05 7.71 -30.86
N HIS A 106 22.07 6.39 -31.14
CA HIS A 106 23.23 5.54 -30.89
C HIS A 106 24.46 5.92 -31.75
N GLY A 107 24.28 6.64 -32.86
CA GLY A 107 25.36 7.12 -33.72
C GLY A 107 25.98 8.47 -33.32
N LEU A 108 25.35 9.22 -32.40
CA LEU A 108 25.75 10.58 -32.01
C LEU A 108 26.16 10.71 -30.53
N TRP A 109 26.10 9.62 -29.76
CA TRP A 109 26.61 9.63 -28.40
C TRP A 109 28.15 9.53 -28.41
N PRO A 110 28.87 10.44 -27.74
CA PRO A 110 30.31 10.31 -27.57
C PRO A 110 30.60 8.96 -26.91
N MET A 111 31.53 8.19 -27.51
CA MET A 111 32.14 7.02 -26.91
C MET A 111 32.33 7.23 -25.39
N PRO A 112 31.79 6.35 -24.52
CA PRO A 112 32.08 6.45 -23.11
C PRO A 112 33.58 6.26 -22.92
N LEU A 113 34.21 7.21 -22.21
CA LEU A 113 35.54 7.01 -21.64
C LEU A 113 35.58 5.63 -20.95
N PRO A 114 36.65 4.84 -21.13
CA PRO A 114 36.77 3.54 -20.47
C PRO A 114 36.83 3.77 -18.95
N GLY A 115 35.74 3.43 -18.25
CA GLY A 115 35.65 3.55 -16.79
C GLY A 115 34.24 3.76 -16.21
N ALA A 116 33.27 4.25 -16.99
CA ALA A 116 31.91 4.44 -16.51
C ALA A 116 31.02 3.22 -16.78
N ALA A 117 31.18 2.18 -15.96
CA ALA A 117 30.22 1.08 -15.91
C ALA A 117 28.85 1.60 -15.42
N PRO A 118 27.72 1.24 -16.07
CA PRO A 118 26.41 1.43 -15.46
C PRO A 118 26.32 0.48 -14.26
N VAL A 119 26.45 1.02 -13.06
CA VAL A 119 26.26 0.25 -11.82
C VAL A 119 24.76 -0.02 -11.68
N SER A 120 24.30 -1.13 -12.25
CA SER A 120 23.09 -1.83 -11.82
C SER A 120 23.34 -2.39 -10.41
N GLY A 121 23.39 -1.51 -9.43
CA GLY A 121 23.58 -1.86 -8.02
C GLY A 121 22.24 -2.02 -7.28
N PRO A 122 22.24 -2.73 -6.13
CA PRO A 122 21.06 -2.95 -5.27
C PRO A 122 20.44 -1.68 -4.68
N THR A 123 21.00 -0.50 -4.97
CA THR A 123 20.57 0.79 -4.44
C THR A 123 19.43 1.45 -5.22
N ARG A 124 19.27 1.16 -6.52
CA ARG A 124 18.14 1.65 -7.31
C ARG A 124 16.77 1.16 -6.81
N PRO A 125 16.59 -0.11 -6.38
CA PRO A 125 15.32 -0.54 -5.76
C PRO A 125 15.07 0.11 -4.39
N MET A 126 16.11 0.50 -3.64
CA MET A 126 15.95 1.22 -2.36
C MET A 126 15.26 2.58 -2.53
N VAL A 127 15.65 3.32 -3.56
CA VAL A 127 15.09 4.64 -3.83
C VAL A 127 13.61 4.53 -4.18
N ALA A 128 13.24 3.51 -4.99
CA ALA A 128 11.85 3.22 -5.29
C ALA A 128 11.03 2.83 -4.05
N GLU A 129 11.59 2.01 -3.15
CA GLU A 129 10.97 1.69 -1.86
C GLU A 129 10.77 2.93 -0.99
N ALA A 130 11.79 3.79 -0.92
CA ALA A 130 11.74 5.01 -0.14
C ALA A 130 10.66 5.97 -0.68
N ILE A 131 10.56 6.14 -2.00
CA ILE A 131 9.52 6.95 -2.65
C ILE A 131 8.13 6.38 -2.34
N ALA A 132 7.96 5.07 -2.47
CA ALA A 132 6.68 4.42 -2.15
C ALA A 132 6.30 4.60 -0.66
N ALA A 133 7.25 4.42 0.26
CA ALA A 133 7.05 4.64 1.68
C ALA A 133 6.71 6.10 2.01
N HIS A 134 7.37 7.06 1.37
CA HIS A 134 7.05 8.47 1.53
C HIS A 134 5.62 8.76 1.06
N HIS A 135 5.25 8.33 -0.15
CA HIS A 135 3.92 8.58 -0.70
C HIS A 135 2.79 8.02 0.18
N VAL A 136 2.94 6.78 0.69
CA VAL A 136 1.89 6.13 1.51
C VAL A 136 1.75 6.82 2.86
N PHE A 137 2.85 7.21 3.51
CA PHE A 137 2.83 7.63 4.92
C PHE A 137 2.94 9.14 5.14
N ALA A 138 3.44 9.89 4.16
CA ALA A 138 3.40 11.36 4.21
C ALA A 138 1.97 11.91 4.04
N ALA A 139 1.04 11.15 3.45
CA ALA A 139 -0.37 11.55 3.33
C ALA A 139 -1.25 11.15 4.53
N ASP A 140 -0.80 10.26 5.41
CA ASP A 140 -1.61 9.75 6.53
C ASP A 140 -1.66 10.76 7.70
N LEU A 141 -2.85 11.30 7.98
CA LEU A 141 -3.10 12.29 9.04
C LEU A 141 -3.45 11.65 10.40
N GLY A 142 -3.81 10.36 10.43
CA GLY A 142 -4.33 9.70 11.64
C GLY A 142 -3.26 8.99 12.46
N ARG A 143 -2.28 8.34 11.81
CA ARG A 143 -1.16 7.63 12.43
C ARG A 143 0.10 7.70 11.56
N PRO A 144 0.73 8.89 11.44
CA PRO A 144 1.89 9.07 10.57
C PRO A 144 3.11 8.20 10.96
N VAL A 145 3.19 7.76 12.23
CA VAL A 145 4.26 6.92 12.78
C VAL A 145 3.70 5.89 13.76
N GLU A 146 4.34 4.72 13.83
CA GLU A 146 3.94 3.64 14.77
C GLU A 146 4.38 3.94 16.21
N VAL A 147 5.45 4.74 16.36
CA VAL A 147 5.97 5.23 17.64
C VAL A 147 6.20 6.74 17.53
N ALA A 148 5.52 7.51 18.37
CA ALA A 148 5.67 8.96 18.43
C ALA A 148 7.02 9.37 19.05
N SER A 149 7.61 10.48 18.61
CA SER A 149 8.90 11.01 19.10
C SER A 149 8.95 11.36 20.59
N ARG A 150 7.82 11.34 21.31
CA ARG A 150 7.76 11.51 22.77
C ARG A 150 8.60 10.47 23.54
N GLN A 151 9.05 9.40 22.88
CA GLN A 151 10.02 8.41 23.37
C GLN A 151 11.13 8.14 22.33
N GLU A 152 11.78 9.19 21.82
CA GLU A 152 12.84 9.11 20.80
C GLU A 152 13.92 8.06 21.11
N ASP A 153 14.46 8.04 22.34
CA ASP A 153 15.46 7.03 22.75
C ASP A 153 14.94 5.59 22.65
N GLN A 154 13.66 5.37 22.94
CA GLN A 154 13.05 4.04 22.85
C GLN A 154 12.82 3.63 21.39
N LEU A 155 12.40 4.56 20.55
CA LEU A 155 12.26 4.36 19.10
C LEU A 155 13.61 3.98 18.47
N LEU A 156 14.66 4.75 18.76
CA LEU A 156 15.99 4.52 18.19
C LEU A 156 16.58 3.20 18.65
N ARG A 157 16.43 2.84 19.94
CA ARG A 157 16.83 1.51 20.44
C ARG A 157 16.06 0.38 19.76
N TRP A 158 14.74 0.53 19.58
CA TRP A 158 13.92 -0.47 18.92
C TRP A 158 14.30 -0.64 17.44
N LEU A 159 14.48 0.45 16.69
CA LEU A 159 14.93 0.42 15.29
C LEU A 159 16.33 -0.17 15.16
N SER A 160 17.25 0.21 16.06
CA SER A 160 18.62 -0.30 16.08
C SER A 160 18.66 -1.82 16.26
N ASN A 161 17.85 -2.34 17.19
CA ASN A 161 17.72 -3.78 17.41
C ASN A 161 17.13 -4.51 16.20
N ARG A 162 16.14 -3.92 15.53
CA ARG A 162 15.48 -4.52 14.35
C ARG A 162 16.35 -4.49 13.10
N LEU A 163 17.17 -3.47 12.94
CA LEU A 163 18.13 -3.33 11.84
C LEU A 163 19.48 -3.99 12.13
N ALA A 164 19.65 -4.53 13.35
CA ALA A 164 20.88 -5.12 13.86
C ALA A 164 22.11 -4.19 13.76
N ARG A 165 21.89 -2.87 13.81
CA ARG A 165 22.88 -1.81 13.63
C ARG A 165 22.43 -0.53 14.33
N PRO A 166 23.34 0.30 14.87
CA PRO A 166 22.97 1.56 15.53
C PRO A 166 22.31 2.53 14.54
N VAL A 167 21.15 3.05 14.91
CA VAL A 167 20.41 4.08 14.17
C VAL A 167 20.29 5.32 15.05
N SER A 168 20.60 6.48 14.47
CA SER A 168 20.38 7.78 15.07
C SER A 168 19.37 8.56 14.24
N ALA A 169 18.56 9.41 14.90
CA ALA A 169 17.72 10.39 14.22
C ALA A 169 18.52 11.69 14.05
N PRO A 170 18.74 12.16 12.81
CA PRO A 170 19.35 13.46 12.59
C PRO A 170 18.52 14.61 13.18
N ASP A 171 19.18 15.54 13.87
CA ASP A 171 18.57 16.80 14.28
C ASP A 171 18.44 17.73 13.08
N LEU A 172 17.20 17.95 12.64
CA LEU A 172 16.86 18.83 11.52
C LEU A 172 16.19 20.14 11.96
N THR A 173 16.23 20.45 13.26
CA THR A 173 15.62 21.68 13.80
C THR A 173 16.25 22.93 13.19
N GLY A 174 17.56 22.92 12.92
CA GLY A 174 18.26 24.00 12.22
C GLY A 174 17.84 24.18 10.76
N GLN A 175 17.14 23.21 10.16
CA GLN A 175 16.54 23.31 8.83
C GLN A 175 15.01 23.55 8.91
N GLY A 176 14.47 23.75 10.11
CA GLY A 176 13.05 24.01 10.35
C GLY A 176 12.17 22.74 10.47
N TYR A 177 12.77 21.56 10.57
CA TYR A 177 12.04 20.29 10.63
C TYR A 177 12.13 19.66 12.02
N ARG A 178 11.00 19.18 12.55
CA ARG A 178 10.93 18.45 13.82
C ARG A 178 10.63 16.98 13.59
N LEU A 179 11.29 16.10 14.34
CA LEU A 179 11.05 14.66 14.30
C LEU A 179 9.64 14.34 14.82
N MET A 180 8.81 13.74 13.96
CA MET A 180 7.50 13.22 14.36
C MET A 180 7.62 11.83 14.99
N GLY A 181 8.55 11.01 14.48
CA GLY A 181 8.79 9.65 14.93
C GLY A 181 9.31 8.77 13.80
N GLY A 182 9.13 7.45 13.92
CA GLY A 182 9.61 6.51 12.92
C GLY A 182 8.85 5.19 12.88
N ARG A 183 9.18 4.38 11.88
CA ARG A 183 8.61 3.04 11.66
C ARG A 183 9.57 2.10 10.96
N LEU A 184 9.36 0.80 11.16
CA LEU A 184 10.07 -0.26 10.45
C LEU A 184 9.28 -0.63 9.19
N LEU A 185 10.00 -0.89 8.10
CA LEU A 185 9.44 -1.26 6.80
C LEU A 185 10.14 -2.50 6.25
N PRO A 186 9.43 -3.36 5.50
CA PRO A 186 10.06 -4.42 4.74
C PRO A 186 10.72 -3.82 3.49
N GLY A 187 12.05 -3.88 3.41
CA GLY A 187 12.80 -3.61 2.18
C GLY A 187 12.83 -4.81 1.24
N ALA A 188 13.24 -4.62 -0.02
CA ALA A 188 13.36 -5.71 -0.98
C ALA A 188 14.28 -6.83 -0.47
N GLY A 189 13.94 -8.07 -0.84
CA GLY A 189 14.67 -9.26 -0.41
C GLY A 189 14.55 -9.59 1.08
N GLY A 190 13.58 -8.99 1.79
CA GLY A 190 13.36 -9.23 3.23
C GLY A 190 14.32 -8.47 4.14
N THR A 191 15.06 -7.50 3.61
CA THR A 191 15.95 -6.66 4.40
C THR A 191 15.13 -5.64 5.21
N PRO A 192 15.34 -5.53 6.53
CA PRO A 192 14.64 -4.52 7.32
C PRO A 192 15.10 -3.12 6.89
N ALA A 193 14.15 -2.21 6.75
CA ALA A 193 14.36 -0.79 6.52
C ALA A 193 13.65 0.03 7.59
N ALA A 194 14.05 1.28 7.79
CA ALA A 194 13.36 2.21 8.66
C ALA A 194 13.08 3.53 7.97
N GLN A 195 12.01 4.16 8.43
CA GLN A 195 11.57 5.47 8.00
C GLN A 195 11.48 6.37 9.22
N LEU A 196 12.13 7.53 9.17
CA LEU A 196 11.96 8.62 10.10
C LEU A 196 11.18 9.73 9.40
N MET A 197 10.13 10.22 10.04
CA MET A 197 9.27 11.27 9.49
C MET A 197 9.50 12.58 10.25
N TYR A 198 9.67 13.66 9.50
CA TYR A 198 9.83 15.00 10.01
C TYR A 198 8.77 15.92 9.43
N GLN A 199 8.47 17.01 10.16
CA GLN A 199 7.51 18.01 9.74
C GLN A 199 8.01 19.41 10.07
N ASP A 200 7.79 20.36 9.16
CA ASP A 200 8.03 21.79 9.40
C ASP A 200 6.81 22.51 10.00
N ASP A 201 6.95 23.81 10.29
CA ASP A 201 5.86 24.62 10.83
C ASP A 201 4.70 24.84 9.85
N ALA A 202 4.95 24.72 8.54
CA ALA A 202 3.93 24.80 7.50
C ALA A 202 3.20 23.46 7.28
N GLY A 203 3.63 22.40 7.98
CA GLY A 203 3.08 21.05 7.87
C GLY A 203 3.68 20.20 6.75
N ALA A 204 4.66 20.69 6.00
CA ALA A 204 5.36 19.94 4.97
C ALA A 204 6.16 18.80 5.58
N ARG A 205 6.10 17.63 4.94
CA ARG A 205 6.70 16.39 5.46
C ARG A 205 7.97 16.02 4.73
N LEU A 206 8.95 15.60 5.51
CA LEU A 206 10.22 15.08 5.05
C LEU A 206 10.39 13.65 5.58
N THR A 207 10.87 12.76 4.73
CA THR A 207 11.21 11.39 5.10
C THR A 207 12.70 11.16 5.00
N VAL A 208 13.29 10.60 6.06
CA VAL A 208 14.60 9.98 6.03
C VAL A 208 14.41 8.47 6.05
N TYR A 209 14.71 7.81 4.94
CA TYR A 209 14.68 6.36 4.78
C TYR A 209 16.09 5.81 4.94
N LEU A 210 16.22 4.72 5.69
CA LEU A 210 17.49 4.05 5.92
C LEU A 210 17.33 2.54 5.83
N ARG A 211 18.23 1.89 5.10
CA ARG A 211 18.23 0.43 4.93
C ARG A 211 19.64 -0.10 5.09
N ALA A 212 19.80 -1.14 5.91
CA ALA A 212 21.07 -1.83 6.01
C ALA A 212 21.31 -2.60 4.72
N ASP A 213 22.32 -2.20 3.94
CA ASP A 213 22.67 -2.88 2.69
C ASP A 213 23.97 -3.67 2.91
N ARG A 214 23.82 -4.97 3.18
CA ARG A 214 24.96 -5.89 3.40
C ARG A 214 25.83 -6.07 2.15
N ALA A 215 25.33 -5.73 0.96
CA ALA A 215 26.02 -5.91 -0.31
C ALA A 215 26.66 -4.60 -0.83
N ALA A 216 26.36 -3.45 -0.22
CA ALA A 216 26.88 -2.17 -0.65
C ALA A 216 28.29 -1.92 -0.06
N GLY A 217 29.29 -2.53 -0.70
CA GLY A 217 30.71 -2.38 -0.36
C GLY A 217 31.36 -1.10 -0.89
N GLY A 218 30.62 0.02 -1.02
CA GLY A 218 31.18 1.27 -1.53
C GLY A 218 30.40 2.50 -1.08
N GLU A 219 31.12 3.53 -0.67
CA GLU A 219 30.57 4.88 -0.47
C GLU A 219 30.12 5.43 -1.83
N THR A 220 28.91 6.00 -1.86
CA THR A 220 28.42 6.67 -3.08
C THR A 220 28.26 8.16 -2.82
N ALA A 221 28.69 8.97 -3.79
CA ALA A 221 28.44 10.42 -3.78
C ALA A 221 26.93 10.71 -3.76
N PHE A 222 26.53 11.88 -3.24
CA PHE A 222 25.13 12.32 -3.27
C PHE A 222 24.53 12.24 -4.67
N ARG A 223 23.46 11.46 -4.80
CA ARG A 223 22.70 11.37 -6.05
C ARG A 223 21.33 11.97 -5.85
N PHE A 224 20.94 12.83 -6.77
CA PHE A 224 19.61 13.40 -6.83
C PHE A 224 18.65 12.42 -7.52
N THR A 225 17.42 12.38 -7.05
CA THR A 225 16.32 11.66 -7.67
C THR A 225 15.07 12.52 -7.61
N ASP A 226 14.22 12.42 -8.62
CA ASP A 226 12.93 13.07 -8.66
C ASP A 226 11.87 12.13 -9.25
N ASP A 227 10.69 12.15 -8.64
CA ASP A 227 9.48 11.57 -9.17
C ASP A 227 8.51 12.71 -9.49
N ALA A 228 8.59 13.19 -10.72
CA ALA A 228 7.75 14.29 -11.21
C ALA A 228 6.26 13.92 -11.24
N ALA A 229 5.89 12.63 -11.28
CA ALA A 229 4.50 12.22 -11.28
C ALA A 229 3.84 12.36 -9.90
N GLN A 230 4.62 12.23 -8.83
CA GLN A 230 4.17 12.37 -7.44
C GLN A 230 4.63 13.68 -6.78
N GLY A 231 5.47 14.46 -7.46
CA GLY A 231 6.05 15.70 -6.93
C GLY A 231 7.05 15.48 -5.80
N ILE A 232 7.61 14.28 -5.70
CA ILE A 232 8.56 13.88 -4.66
C ILE A 232 9.98 14.06 -5.22
N ALA A 233 10.81 14.82 -4.53
CA ALA A 233 12.23 14.94 -4.84
C ALA A 233 13.07 14.39 -3.70
N GLY A 234 14.29 13.97 -4.02
CA GLY A 234 15.12 13.18 -3.14
C GLY A 234 16.61 13.32 -3.36
N PHE A 235 17.37 13.12 -2.29
CA PHE A 235 18.78 12.76 -2.38
C PHE A 235 19.00 11.40 -1.74
N TRP A 236 19.86 10.59 -2.32
CA TRP A 236 20.26 9.30 -1.75
C TRP A 236 21.77 9.10 -1.87
N TRP A 237 22.29 8.31 -0.94
CA TRP A 237 23.69 7.93 -0.89
C TRP A 237 23.84 6.63 -0.10
N VAL A 238 25.05 6.07 -0.13
CA VAL A 238 25.43 4.89 0.63
C VAL A 238 26.66 5.26 1.44
N GLU A 239 26.61 4.98 2.72
CA GLU A 239 27.66 5.31 3.66
C GLU A 239 27.63 4.34 4.84
N GLN A 240 28.81 3.88 5.27
CA GLN A 240 28.98 2.93 6.38
C GLN A 240 28.10 1.66 6.28
N GLY A 241 27.79 1.18 5.08
CA GLY A 241 26.95 -0.01 4.85
C GLY A 241 25.44 0.21 5.08
N PHE A 242 25.01 1.48 5.13
CA PHE A 242 23.63 1.88 5.02
C PHE A 242 23.40 2.62 3.70
N GLY A 243 22.27 2.33 3.07
CA GLY A 243 21.71 3.22 2.08
C GLY A 243 20.75 4.20 2.74
N TYR A 244 20.93 5.49 2.46
CA TYR A 244 20.11 6.58 2.96
C TYR A 244 19.37 7.25 1.80
N ALA A 245 18.12 7.64 2.03
CA ALA A 245 17.38 8.51 1.12
C ALA A 245 16.59 9.56 1.92
N VAL A 246 16.76 10.82 1.54
CA VAL A 246 16.04 11.96 2.09
C VAL A 246 15.06 12.43 1.03
N LEU A 247 13.77 12.36 1.33
CA LEU A 247 12.68 12.61 0.39
C LEU A 247 11.73 13.67 0.93
N GLY A 248 11.17 14.48 0.04
CA GLY A 248 10.09 15.39 0.39
C GLY A 248 9.28 15.82 -0.84
N GLN A 249 8.05 16.23 -0.58
CA GLN A 249 7.12 16.67 -1.61
C GLN A 249 7.09 18.19 -1.69
N GLY A 250 7.26 18.75 -2.89
CA GLY A 250 7.18 20.21 -3.11
C GLY A 250 8.32 21.04 -2.48
N ILE A 251 9.38 20.38 -1.99
CA ILE A 251 10.57 21.06 -1.42
C ILE A 251 11.54 21.41 -2.56
N SER A 252 12.11 22.62 -2.52
CA SER A 252 13.11 23.04 -3.49
C SER A 252 14.38 22.17 -3.42
N ARG A 253 15.01 21.89 -4.57
CA ARG A 253 16.25 21.11 -4.64
C ARG A 253 17.38 21.68 -3.74
N PRO A 254 17.63 23.01 -3.68
CA PRO A 254 18.62 23.57 -2.77
C PRO A 254 18.31 23.32 -1.28
N SER A 255 17.05 23.48 -0.87
CA SER A 255 16.62 23.20 0.50
C SER A 255 16.82 21.73 0.86
N LEU A 256 16.41 20.83 -0.04
CA LEU A 256 16.53 19.38 0.16
C LEU A 256 18.00 18.93 0.19
N LEU A 257 18.87 19.55 -0.62
CA LEU A 257 20.31 19.33 -0.56
C LEU A 257 20.90 19.76 0.79
N GLY A 258 20.46 20.91 1.31
CA GLY A 258 20.88 21.39 2.64
C GLY A 258 20.51 20.42 3.76
N VAL A 259 19.30 19.86 3.69
CA VAL A 259 18.83 18.82 4.62
C VAL A 259 19.64 17.53 4.46
N ALA A 260 19.82 17.02 3.24
CA ALA A 260 20.59 15.81 2.98
C ALA A 260 22.04 15.93 3.46
N ALA A 261 22.66 17.09 3.25
CA ALA A 261 24.00 17.40 3.77
C ALA A 261 24.05 17.46 5.30
N ALA A 262 22.99 17.97 5.96
CA ALA A 262 22.90 17.99 7.42
C ALA A 262 22.79 16.55 7.98
N VAL A 263 21.93 15.72 7.39
CA VAL A 263 21.79 14.30 7.73
C VAL A 263 23.13 13.59 7.60
N GLN A 264 23.81 13.74 6.47
CA GLN A 264 25.09 13.09 6.24
C GLN A 264 26.16 13.48 7.26
N ARG A 265 26.33 14.78 7.53
CA ARG A 265 27.32 15.26 8.51
C ARG A 265 27.12 14.67 9.90
N GLN A 266 25.87 14.51 10.34
CA GLN A 266 25.56 13.97 11.65
C GLN A 266 25.74 12.44 11.72
N LEU A 267 25.54 11.75 10.60
CA LEU A 267 25.82 10.31 10.51
C LEU A 267 27.32 10.02 10.53
N LEU A 268 28.14 10.91 9.95
CA LEU A 268 29.61 10.83 10.00
C LEU A 268 30.19 10.96 11.41
N THR A 269 29.46 11.56 12.34
CA THR A 269 29.89 11.72 13.75
C THR A 269 29.52 10.55 14.67
N LEU A 270 28.83 9.52 14.16
CA LEU A 270 28.55 8.32 14.95
C LEU A 270 29.81 7.44 15.05
N PRO A 271 30.16 6.92 16.24
CA PRO A 271 31.27 5.99 16.37
C PRO A 271 31.01 4.76 15.50
N SER A 272 31.90 4.52 14.53
CA SER A 272 31.89 3.31 13.73
C SER A 272 31.94 2.10 14.65
N ALA A 273 30.99 1.18 14.51
CA ALA A 273 31.03 -0.07 15.25
C ALA A 273 32.37 -0.78 14.98
N PRO A 274 33.08 -1.28 16.01
CA PRO A 274 34.39 -1.88 15.81
C PRO A 274 34.30 -3.06 14.85
N ALA A 275 35.17 -3.04 13.84
CA ALA A 275 35.32 -4.13 12.89
C ALA A 275 35.97 -5.34 13.59
N GLY A 276 35.18 -6.40 13.76
CA GLY A 276 35.68 -7.78 13.86
C GLY A 276 36.01 -8.33 15.24
N ALA A 277 35.39 -9.46 15.56
CA ALA A 277 36.12 -10.59 16.12
C ALA A 277 35.69 -11.86 15.33
N PRO A 278 36.60 -12.62 14.72
CA PRO A 278 36.26 -13.93 14.17
C PRO A 278 35.82 -14.84 15.33
N GLY A 279 34.65 -15.47 15.15
CA GLY A 279 34.08 -16.40 16.12
C GLY A 279 35.04 -17.55 16.40
N GLN A 280 35.32 -17.77 17.68
CA GLN A 280 35.94 -19.02 18.13
C GLN A 280 34.93 -20.15 17.93
N SER A 281 35.41 -21.18 17.24
CA SER A 281 34.81 -22.49 17.07
C SER A 281 34.49 -23.16 18.41
N LEU A 282 33.29 -23.73 18.50
CA LEU A 282 33.00 -24.90 19.33
C LEU A 282 33.13 -26.15 18.47
#